data_AF-A0A536NNC3-F1
#
_entry.id   AF-A0A536NNC3-F1
#
_cell.length_a   1.000
_cell.length_b   1.000
_cell.length_c   1.000
_cell.angle_alpha   90.00
_cell.angle_beta   90.00
_cell.angle_gamma   90.00
#
_symmetry.space_group_name_H-M   'P 1'
#
loop_
_entity.id
_entity.type
_entity.pdbx_description
1 polymer ?
#
loop_
_entity_poly.entity_id
_entity_poly.type
_entity_poly.pdbx_seq_one_letter_code
_entity_poly.pdbx_strand_id
1 'polypeptide(L)'
;MERVVCPVLIGREIELTELEDALLAANRGDGQIVLLAGEAGVGKSRLATEVQRRAVKIGITVLSGGCSEADLALPYLPFLEALGNYLTAADLD
;
A
#
# COMPACT_ATOMS: atom_id res chain seq x y z
N MET A 1 -0.51 19.48 14.40
CA MET A 1 0.87 19.20 14.82
C MET A 1 1.57 18.58 13.63
N GLU A 2 2.57 19.25 13.05
CA GLU A 2 3.25 18.76 11.84
C GLU A 2 4.21 17.63 12.23
N ARG A 3 3.95 16.42 11.73
CA ARG A 3 4.76 15.25 12.05
C ARG A 3 5.98 15.24 11.15
N VAL A 4 7.16 15.49 11.71
CA VAL A 4 8.44 15.39 10.99
C VAL A 4 8.73 13.91 10.72
N VAL A 5 8.94 13.56 9.45
CA VAL A 5 9.29 12.20 9.01
C VAL A 5 10.51 12.27 8.11
N CYS A 6 11.45 11.34 8.29
CA CYS A 6 12.58 11.18 7.37
C CYS A 6 12.05 10.98 5.94
N PRO A 7 12.57 11.64 4.89
CA PRO A 7 12.07 11.47 3.52
C PRO A 7 12.52 10.16 2.88
N VAL A 8 13.62 9.58 3.35
CA VAL A 8 14.17 8.31 2.84
C VAL A 8 13.79 7.13 3.74
N LEU A 9 13.70 5.94 3.15
CA LEU A 9 13.54 4.68 3.87
C LEU A 9 14.93 4.18 4.29
N ILE A 10 15.07 3.75 5.55
CA ILE A 10 16.36 3.32 6.13
C ILE A 10 16.24 1.88 6.59
N GLY A 11 17.21 1.02 6.23
CA GLY A 11 17.38 -0.31 6.83
C GLY A 11 16.28 -1.31 6.47
N ARG A 12 15.71 -1.17 5.28
CA ARG A 12 14.60 -1.99 4.75
C ARG A 12 14.87 -2.47 3.32
N GLU A 13 16.13 -2.50 2.93
CA GLU A 13 16.54 -2.78 1.56
C GLU A 13 16.15 -4.20 1.14
N ILE A 14 16.21 -5.16 2.05
CA ILE A 14 15.84 -6.56 1.80
C ILE A 14 14.32 -6.68 1.57
N GLU A 15 13.51 -6.23 2.52
CA GLU A 15 12.05 -6.34 2.44
C GLU A 15 11.49 -5.53 1.27
N LEU A 16 12.12 -4.40 0.95
CA LEU A 16 11.76 -3.60 -0.20
C LEU A 16 12.06 -4.32 -1.51
N THR A 17 13.21 -4.99 -1.61
CA THR A 17 13.56 -5.80 -2.80
C THR A 17 12.54 -6.92 -3.00
N GLU A 18 12.16 -7.64 -1.93
CA GLU A 18 11.15 -8.71 -2.01
C GLU A 18 9.78 -8.19 -2.49
N LEU A 19 9.38 -7.02 -2.00
CA LEU A 19 8.13 -6.37 -2.42
C LEU A 19 8.19 -5.87 -3.86
N GLU A 20 9.36 -5.41 -4.32
CA GLU A 20 9.57 -5.03 -5.71
C GLU A 20 9.51 -6.23 -6.65
N ASP A 21 10.09 -7.36 -6.27
CA ASP A 21 10.02 -8.59 -7.06
C ASP A 21 8.57 -9.07 -7.20
N ALA A 22 7.79 -9.05 -6.11
CA ALA A 22 6.37 -9.37 -6.13
C ALA A 22 5.58 -8.40 -7.02
N LEU A 23 5.87 -7.10 -6.93
CA LEU A 23 5.24 -6.08 -7.76
C LEU A 23 5.54 -6.30 -9.25
N LEU A 24 6.78 -6.60 -9.60
CA LEU A 24 7.19 -6.87 -10.98
C LEU A 24 6.59 -8.18 -11.51
N ALA A 25 6.42 -9.21 -10.67
CA ALA A 25 5.70 -10.43 -11.03
C ALA A 25 4.23 -10.13 -11.34
N ALA A 26 3.56 -9.38 -10.47
CA ALA A 26 2.18 -8.95 -10.68
C ALA A 26 2.03 -8.12 -11.97
N ASN A 27 2.98 -7.23 -12.27
CA ASN A 27 2.98 -6.45 -13.50
C ASN A 27 3.14 -7.30 -14.78
N ARG A 28 3.70 -8.51 -14.67
CA ARG A 28 3.79 -9.49 -15.77
C ARG A 28 2.57 -10.40 -15.88
N GLY A 29 1.55 -10.19 -15.04
CA GLY A 29 0.33 -10.99 -15.00
C GLY A 29 0.34 -12.14 -13.99
N ASP A 30 1.41 -12.28 -13.19
CA ASP A 30 1.50 -13.29 -12.13
C ASP A 30 1.11 -12.68 -10.78
N GLY A 31 -0.19 -12.73 -10.46
CA GLY A 31 -0.78 -12.08 -9.29
C GLY A 31 -0.16 -12.54 -7.96
N GLN A 32 0.13 -11.59 -7.07
CA GLN A 32 0.80 -11.84 -5.79
C GLN A 32 -0.06 -11.39 -4.60
N ILE A 33 0.10 -12.08 -3.47
CA ILE A 33 -0.42 -11.65 -2.17
C ILE A 33 0.75 -11.62 -1.19
N VAL A 34 0.97 -10.46 -0.56
CA VAL A 34 2.05 -10.28 0.42
C VAL A 34 1.47 -9.76 1.73
N LEU A 35 1.91 -10.36 2.85
CA LEU A 35 1.53 -9.93 4.21
C LEU A 35 2.73 -9.25 4.88
N LEU A 36 2.57 -7.97 5.23
CA LEU A 36 3.54 -7.25 6.06
C LEU A 36 3.24 -7.47 7.55
N ALA A 37 3.98 -8.38 8.18
CA ALA A 37 3.89 -8.66 9.61
C ALA A 37 5.06 -8.04 10.39
N GLY A 38 4.84 -7.72 11.66
CA GLY A 38 5.88 -7.16 12.53
C GLY A 38 5.31 -6.31 13.66
N GLU A 39 6.17 -5.86 14.56
CA GLU A 39 5.78 -5.11 15.76
C GLU A 39 5.13 -3.75 15.44
N ALA A 40 4.31 -3.26 16.38
CA ALA A 40 3.75 -1.91 16.29
C ALA A 40 4.90 -0.88 16.23
N GLY A 41 4.78 0.10 15.34
CA GLY A 41 5.81 1.13 15.16
C GLY A 41 7.07 0.71 14.38
N VAL A 42 7.23 -0.56 14.00
CA VAL A 42 8.43 -1.04 13.26
C VAL A 42 8.57 -0.46 11.84
N GLY A 43 7.54 0.23 11.33
CA GLY A 43 7.58 0.90 10.03
C GLY A 43 6.84 0.19 8.90
N LYS A 44 5.95 -0.78 9.18
CA LYS A 44 5.15 -1.49 8.16
C LYS A 44 4.40 -0.55 7.20
N SER A 45 3.67 0.43 7.74
CA SER A 45 2.96 1.42 6.92
C SER A 45 3.92 2.25 6.08
N ARG A 46 5.12 2.55 6.60
CA ARG A 46 6.12 3.31 5.87
C ARG A 46 6.72 2.52 4.70
N LEU A 47 6.97 1.22 4.90
CA LEU A 47 7.40 0.31 3.85
C LEU A 47 6.32 0.17 2.77
N ALA A 48 5.05 -0.03 3.17
CA ALA A 48 3.92 -0.10 2.24
C ALA A 48 3.80 1.18 1.39
N THR A 49 3.90 2.37 1.99
CA THR A 49 3.89 3.64 1.25
C THR A 49 5.06 3.77 0.28
N GLU A 50 6.25 3.28 0.63
CA GLU A 50 7.38 3.30 -0.30
C GLU A 50 7.15 2.39 -1.51
N VAL A 51 6.61 1.19 -1.31
CA VAL A 51 6.24 0.28 -2.42
C VAL A 51 5.16 0.91 -3.30
N GLN A 52 4.14 1.52 -2.71
CA GLN A 52 3.11 2.25 -3.46
C GLN A 52 3.72 3.35 -4.34
N ARG A 53 4.67 4.13 -3.79
CA ARG A 53 5.37 5.17 -4.56
C ARG A 53 6.17 4.58 -5.73
N ARG A 54 6.77 3.41 -5.57
CA ARG A 54 7.51 2.72 -6.64
C ARG A 54 6.56 2.13 -7.70
N ALA A 55 5.43 1.57 -7.29
CA ALA A 55 4.37 1.11 -8.19
C ALA A 55 3.85 2.24 -9.09
N VAL A 56 3.52 3.40 -8.52
CA VAL A 56 3.07 4.56 -9.31
C VAL A 56 4.13 4.99 -10.33
N LYS A 57 5.42 4.99 -9.95
CA LYS A 57 6.52 5.36 -10.86
C LYS A 57 6.64 4.47 -12.09
N ILE A 58 6.21 3.21 -12.02
CA ILE A 58 6.23 2.27 -13.14
C ILE A 58 4.86 2.13 -13.82
N GLY A 59 3.92 3.03 -13.52
CA GLY A 59 2.60 3.09 -14.18
C GLY A 59 1.56 2.13 -13.60
N ILE A 60 1.81 1.53 -12.44
CA ILE A 60 0.82 0.67 -11.76
C ILE A 60 -0.15 1.54 -10.96
N THR A 61 -1.44 1.33 -11.17
CA THR A 61 -2.49 1.97 -10.37
C THR A 61 -2.49 1.40 -8.95
N VAL A 62 -2.44 2.28 -7.96
CA VAL A 62 -2.45 1.91 -6.54
C VAL A 62 -3.82 2.26 -5.95
N LEU A 63 -4.46 1.26 -5.34
CA LEU A 63 -5.71 1.42 -4.60
C LEU A 63 -5.44 1.12 -3.13
N SER A 64 -5.96 1.96 -2.22
CA SER A 64 -5.74 1.80 -0.78
C SER A 64 -7.02 2.00 0.03
N GLY A 65 -7.23 1.11 1.00
CA GLY A 65 -8.31 1.19 1.97
C GLY A 65 -7.85 0.69 3.33
N GLY A 66 -8.58 1.07 4.38
CA GLY A 66 -8.27 0.78 5.77
C GLY A 66 -9.20 -0.26 6.37
N CYS A 67 -8.66 -1.07 7.28
CA CYS A 67 -9.46 -1.78 8.27
C CYS A 67 -9.51 -0.93 9.53
N SER A 68 -10.72 -0.72 10.07
CA SER A 68 -10.94 -0.05 11.35
C SER A 68 -11.40 -1.05 12.39
N GLU A 69 -11.07 -0.80 13.67
CA GLU A 69 -11.63 -1.53 14.82
C GLU A 69 -13.07 -1.09 15.15
N ALA A 70 -13.78 -0.47 14.20
CA ALA A 70 -15.13 0.02 14.40
C ALA A 70 -16.10 -1.09 14.86
N ASP A 71 -17.06 -0.73 15.72
CA ASP A 71 -18.02 -1.65 16.34
C ASP A 71 -18.86 -2.45 15.33
N LEU A 72 -19.00 -1.95 14.10
CA LEU A 72 -19.59 -2.67 12.98
C LEU A 72 -18.51 -3.24 12.07
N ALA A 73 -18.39 -4.55 12.05
CA ALA A 73 -17.60 -5.27 11.06
C ALA A 73 -18.23 -5.07 9.67
N LEU A 74 -17.52 -4.34 8.80
CA LEU A 74 -17.85 -4.22 7.38
C LEU A 74 -16.79 -5.01 6.58
N PRO A 75 -17.05 -6.29 6.24
CA PRO A 75 -16.03 -7.20 5.70
C PRO A 75 -15.32 -6.70 4.44
N TYR A 76 -16.02 -5.89 3.64
CA TYR A 76 -15.52 -5.36 2.38
C TYR A 76 -15.15 -3.88 2.42
N LEU A 77 -15.17 -3.23 3.59
CA LEU A 77 -14.85 -1.81 3.72
C LEU A 77 -13.49 -1.43 3.11
N PRO A 78 -12.39 -2.16 3.32
CA PRO A 78 -11.11 -1.80 2.70
C PRO A 78 -11.17 -1.78 1.17
N PHE A 79 -11.96 -2.67 0.57
CA PHE A 79 -12.14 -2.70 -0.89
C PHE A 79 -13.05 -1.57 -1.37
N LEU A 80 -14.12 -1.27 -0.63
CA LEU A 80 -15.03 -0.18 -0.93
C LEU A 80 -14.31 1.17 -0.85
N GLU A 81 -13.48 1.39 0.17
CA GLU A 81 -12.64 2.59 0.28
C GLU A 81 -11.64 2.67 -0.86
N ALA A 82 -10.92 1.58 -1.14
CA ALA A 82 -9.91 1.54 -2.19
C ALA A 82 -10.48 1.88 -3.58
N LEU A 83 -11.64 1.30 -3.91
CA LEU A 83 -12.33 1.57 -5.17
C LEU A 83 -12.98 2.96 -5.15
N GLY A 84 -13.70 3.31 -4.08
CA GLY A 84 -14.40 4.60 -3.97
C GLY A 84 -13.45 5.79 -4.06
N ASN A 85 -12.30 5.73 -3.37
CA ASN A 85 -11.27 6.76 -3.43
C ASN A 85 -10.72 6.92 -4.86
N TYR A 86 -10.53 5.81 -5.57
CA TYR A 86 -10.07 5.84 -6.95
C TYR A 86 -11.11 6.41 -7.90
N LEU A 87 -12.36 5.95 -7.83
CA LEU A 87 -13.44 6.43 -8.69
C LEU A 87 -13.73 7.92 -8.48
N THR A 88 -13.61 8.41 -7.24
CA THR A 88 -13.79 9.84 -6.93
C THR A 88 -12.62 10.68 -7.44
N ALA A 89 -11.41 10.15 -7.44
CA ALA A 89 -10.22 10.85 -7.91
C ALA A 89 -10.02 10.76 -9.44
N ALA A 90 -10.63 9.77 -10.09
CA ALA A 90 -10.45 9.49 -11.51
C ALA A 90 -11.30 10.36 -12.44
N ASP A 91 -12.18 11.24 -11.93
CA ASP A 91 -13.18 12.00 -12.70
C ASP A 91 -13.73 11.15 -13.86
N LEU A 92 -14.58 10.18 -13.52
CA LEU A 92 -15.31 9.40 -14.51
C LEU A 92 -16.38 10.29 -15.18
N ASP A 93 -15.96 11.00 -16.21
CA ASP A 93 -16.85 11.47 -17.29
C ASP A 93 -17.30 10.29 -18.18
#